data_AF-A0A957RSS6-F1
#
_entry.id   AF-A0A957RSS6-F1
#
_cell.length_a   1.000
_cell.length_b   1.000
_cell.length_c   1.000
_cell.angle_alpha   90.00
_cell.angle_beta   90.00
_cell.angle_gamma   90.00
#
_symmetry.space_group_name_H-M   'P 1'
#
loop_
_entity.id
_entity.type
_entity.pdbx_description
1 polymer ?
#
loop_
_entity_poly.entity_id
_entity_poly.type
_entity_poly.pdbx_seq_one_letter_code
_entity_poly.pdbx_strand_id
1 'polypeptide(L)'
;MNEFSTAPLYNIKAVVQATGISPSTLRAWERRYNMCQPQRSDSGYRLYSDRDVAVIRWLKAQVDAGMSISQAVSWLQSIIDKGEAGGSSAVALPDPSGRAAEAMTLQPPTRHDMQNFATLQERLLKALLAFQEEASEQILAQAFALYPLEHVGEHLIMPALVEIGELWHRGELSITREHYATNYLIQRLAAILRTIPNGIGGPVVWVGCAPGELHEIGA
;
A
#
# COMPACT_ATOMS: atom_id res chain seq x y z
N MET A 1 -19.93 5.17 -8.98
CA MET A 1 -20.43 5.44 -7.62
C MET A 1 -21.38 4.30 -7.25
N ASN A 2 -20.95 3.34 -6.44
CA ASN A 2 -21.84 2.30 -5.91
C ASN A 2 -22.22 2.70 -4.49
N GLU A 3 -23.42 3.23 -4.30
CA GLU A 3 -23.98 3.44 -2.97
C GLU A 3 -24.35 2.06 -2.39
N PHE A 4 -23.62 1.62 -1.36
CA PHE A 4 -23.93 0.37 -0.66
C PHE A 4 -24.99 0.65 0.41
N SER A 5 -26.13 -0.03 0.33
CA SER A 5 -27.19 0.07 1.33
C SER A 5 -26.72 -0.39 2.71
N THR A 6 -27.07 0.37 3.75
CA THR A 6 -26.89 -0.01 5.17
C THR A 6 -28.06 -0.84 5.71
N ALA A 7 -29.08 -1.14 4.89
CA ALA A 7 -30.22 -1.95 5.31
C ALA A 7 -29.80 -3.41 5.55
N PRO A 8 -30.11 -4.00 6.72
CA PRO A 8 -29.72 -5.36 7.06
C PRO A 8 -30.61 -6.39 6.32
N LEU A 9 -30.05 -7.06 5.31
CA LEU A 9 -30.80 -7.93 4.38
C LEU A 9 -30.23 -9.35 4.31
N TYR A 10 -28.93 -9.54 4.50
CA TYR A 10 -28.24 -10.81 4.26
C TYR A 10 -28.06 -11.60 5.55
N ASN A 11 -28.35 -12.89 5.52
CA ASN A 11 -27.98 -13.78 6.62
C ASN A 11 -26.50 -14.22 6.48
N ILE A 12 -25.97 -14.84 7.55
CA ILE A 12 -24.57 -15.31 7.55
C ILE A 12 -24.25 -16.29 6.42
N LYS A 13 -25.21 -17.10 5.95
CA LYS A 13 -24.97 -18.05 4.83
C LYS A 13 -24.78 -17.29 3.52
N ALA A 14 -25.59 -16.28 3.26
CA ALA A 14 -25.47 -15.42 2.09
C ALA A 14 -24.13 -14.67 2.08
N VAL A 15 -23.70 -14.16 3.23
CA VAL A 15 -22.39 -13.48 3.38
C VAL A 15 -21.23 -14.45 3.11
N VAL A 16 -21.30 -15.67 3.65
CA VAL A 16 -20.29 -16.71 3.42
C VAL A 16 -20.22 -17.08 1.93
N GLN A 17 -21.36 -17.23 1.25
CA GLN A 17 -21.38 -17.48 -0.19
C GLN A 17 -20.82 -16.29 -1.00
N ALA A 18 -21.12 -15.06 -0.60
CA ALA A 18 -20.71 -13.85 -1.33
C ALA A 18 -19.24 -13.44 -1.12
N THR A 19 -18.59 -13.96 -0.06
CA THR A 19 -17.23 -13.57 0.35
C THR A 19 -16.26 -14.75 0.41
N GLY A 20 -16.74 -15.99 0.48
CA GLY A 20 -15.90 -17.18 0.65
C GLY A 20 -15.23 -17.30 2.02
N ILE A 21 -15.55 -16.43 2.99
CA ILE A 21 -15.01 -16.50 4.35
C ILE A 21 -15.82 -17.50 5.18
N SER A 22 -15.13 -18.35 5.93
CA SER A 22 -15.80 -19.31 6.81
C SER A 22 -16.61 -18.61 7.92
N PRO A 23 -17.75 -19.18 8.39
CA PRO A 23 -18.53 -18.59 9.47
C PRO A 23 -17.74 -18.38 10.78
N SER A 24 -16.76 -19.25 11.08
CA SER A 24 -15.93 -19.12 12.27
C SER A 24 -14.93 -17.97 12.15
N THR A 25 -14.30 -17.80 10.98
CA THR A 25 -13.39 -16.68 10.69
C THR A 25 -14.14 -15.36 10.75
N LEU A 26 -15.32 -15.27 10.14
CA LEU A 26 -16.14 -14.06 10.14
C LEU A 26 -16.51 -13.63 11.58
N ARG A 27 -16.96 -14.58 12.40
CA ARG A 27 -17.26 -14.33 13.83
C ARG A 27 -16.03 -13.92 14.63
N ALA A 28 -14.87 -14.50 14.32
CA ALA A 28 -13.62 -14.15 14.98
C ALA A 28 -13.21 -12.71 14.64
N TRP A 29 -13.35 -12.32 13.37
CA TRP A 29 -13.08 -10.96 12.92
C TRP A 29 -14.05 -9.94 13.54
N GLU A 30 -15.36 -10.25 13.55
CA GLU A 30 -16.39 -9.44 14.23
C GLU A 30 -16.03 -9.18 15.70
N ARG A 31 -15.73 -10.25 16.45
CA ARG A 31 -15.46 -10.17 17.89
C ARG A 31 -14.17 -9.41 18.21
N ARG A 32 -13.13 -9.53 17.37
CA ARG A 32 -11.80 -8.97 17.64
C ARG A 32 -11.67 -7.52 17.18
N TYR A 33 -12.30 -7.17 16.07
CA TYR A 33 -12.06 -5.90 15.39
C TYR A 33 -13.30 -5.01 15.29
N ASN A 34 -14.46 -5.49 15.73
CA ASN A 34 -15.74 -4.76 15.73
C ASN A 34 -16.09 -4.15 14.35
N MET A 35 -15.62 -4.79 13.27
CA MET A 35 -15.65 -4.29 11.89
C MET A 35 -17.06 -4.18 11.28
N CYS A 36 -18.02 -4.93 11.82
CA CYS A 36 -19.42 -4.91 11.44
C CYS A 36 -20.27 -5.02 12.70
N GLN A 37 -21.37 -4.29 12.78
CA GLN A 37 -22.37 -4.42 13.84
C GLN A 37 -23.67 -4.98 13.24
N PRO A 38 -23.74 -6.29 12.95
CA PRO A 38 -24.92 -6.88 12.33
C PRO A 38 -26.14 -6.68 13.22
N GLN A 39 -27.20 -6.10 12.66
CA GLN A 39 -28.46 -5.94 13.38
C GLN A 39 -29.09 -7.32 13.62
N ARG A 40 -29.81 -7.46 14.74
CA ARG A 40 -30.58 -8.66 15.01
C ARG A 40 -31.98 -8.49 14.44
N SER A 41 -32.43 -9.45 13.64
CA SER A 41 -33.83 -9.56 13.25
C SER A 41 -34.72 -9.77 14.49
N ASP A 42 -36.04 -9.57 14.36
CA ASP A 42 -37.03 -9.90 15.40
C ASP A 42 -36.96 -11.37 15.88
N SER A 43 -36.47 -12.26 15.02
CA SER A 43 -36.24 -13.68 15.31
C SER A 43 -34.87 -13.99 15.94
N GLY A 44 -34.05 -12.97 16.25
CA GLY A 44 -32.75 -13.11 16.92
C GLY A 44 -31.55 -13.46 16.02
N TYR A 45 -31.74 -13.67 14.72
CA TYR A 45 -30.66 -13.93 13.77
C TYR A 45 -29.88 -12.66 13.39
N ARG A 46 -28.58 -12.80 13.09
CA ARG A 46 -27.72 -11.72 12.57
C ARG A 46 -28.06 -11.44 11.11
N LEU A 47 -28.30 -10.18 10.81
CA LEU A 47 -28.48 -9.65 9.47
C LEU A 47 -27.36 -8.66 9.15
N TYR A 48 -26.83 -8.78 7.94
CA TYR A 48 -25.74 -7.99 7.39
C TYR A 48 -26.29 -7.11 6.27
N SER A 49 -25.75 -5.92 6.15
CA SER A 49 -26.06 -4.98 5.07
C SER A 49 -25.20 -5.20 3.82
N ASP A 50 -25.55 -4.58 2.70
CA ASP A 50 -24.68 -4.54 1.52
C ASP A 50 -23.32 -3.90 1.87
N ARG A 51 -23.32 -2.87 2.73
CA ARG A 51 -22.11 -2.23 3.25
C ARG A 51 -21.24 -3.24 4.00
N ASP A 52 -21.82 -4.04 4.90
CA ASP A 52 -21.06 -5.05 5.65
C ASP A 52 -20.43 -6.07 4.71
N VAL A 53 -21.19 -6.57 3.72
CA VAL A 53 -20.68 -7.53 2.73
C VAL A 53 -19.54 -6.93 1.91
N ALA A 54 -19.63 -5.66 1.53
CA ALA A 54 -18.58 -4.97 0.79
C ALA A 54 -17.30 -4.79 1.64
N VAL A 55 -17.44 -4.39 2.90
CA VAL A 55 -16.32 -4.30 3.87
C VAL A 55 -15.64 -5.66 4.05
N ILE A 56 -16.43 -6.72 4.28
CA ILE A 56 -15.91 -8.08 4.48
C ILE A 56 -15.15 -8.56 3.24
N ARG A 57 -15.69 -8.30 2.04
CA ARG A 57 -15.02 -8.64 0.78
C ARG A 57 -13.71 -7.87 0.61
N TRP A 58 -13.70 -6.60 0.95
CA TRP A 58 -12.50 -5.76 0.88
C TRP A 58 -11.42 -6.23 1.85
N LEU A 59 -11.78 -6.49 3.11
CA LEU A 59 -10.85 -7.02 4.12
C LEU A 59 -10.27 -8.37 3.70
N LYS A 60 -11.10 -9.25 3.12
CA LYS A 60 -10.61 -10.50 2.54
C LYS A 60 -9.57 -10.25 1.45
N ALA A 61 -9.84 -9.34 0.51
CA ALA A 61 -8.90 -9.04 -0.56
C ALA A 61 -7.55 -8.54 0.00
N GLN A 62 -7.56 -7.73 1.05
CA GLN A 62 -6.32 -7.27 1.70
C GLN A 62 -5.57 -8.40 2.40
N VAL A 63 -6.29 -9.29 3.08
CA VAL A 63 -5.69 -10.47 3.73
C VAL A 63 -5.12 -11.44 2.69
N ASP A 64 -5.83 -11.68 1.60
CA ASP A 64 -5.36 -12.51 0.49
C ASP A 64 -4.14 -11.87 -0.22
N ALA A 65 -4.02 -10.55 -0.18
CA ALA A 65 -2.84 -9.80 -0.65
C ALA A 65 -1.66 -9.78 0.34
N GLY A 66 -1.78 -10.45 1.50
CA GLY A 66 -0.69 -10.61 2.48
C GLY A 66 -0.76 -9.68 3.69
N MET A 67 -1.74 -8.78 3.77
CA MET A 67 -1.90 -7.89 4.92
C MET A 67 -2.46 -8.65 6.13
N SER A 68 -2.00 -8.34 7.35
CA SER A 68 -2.68 -8.87 8.54
C SER A 68 -4.09 -8.25 8.68
N ILE A 69 -5.06 -9.02 9.17
CA ILE A 69 -6.43 -8.52 9.35
C ILE A 69 -6.50 -7.28 10.25
N SER A 70 -5.63 -7.16 11.26
CA SER A 70 -5.53 -5.96 12.10
C SER A 70 -5.13 -4.73 11.30
N GLN A 71 -4.11 -4.85 10.43
CA GLN A 71 -3.66 -3.74 9.58
C GLN A 71 -4.75 -3.35 8.57
N ALA A 72 -5.44 -4.33 7.99
CA ALA A 72 -6.51 -4.07 7.05
C ALA A 72 -7.67 -3.29 7.71
N VAL A 73 -8.03 -3.64 8.95
CA VAL A 73 -9.04 -2.91 9.72
C VAL A 73 -8.57 -1.50 10.08
N SER A 74 -7.34 -1.33 10.55
CA SER A 74 -6.78 0.00 10.85
C SER A 74 -6.78 0.91 9.63
N TRP A 75 -6.40 0.38 8.47
CA TRP A 75 -6.43 1.11 7.21
C TRP A 75 -7.85 1.55 6.84
N LEU A 76 -8.81 0.62 6.89
CA LEU A 76 -10.22 0.92 6.63
C LEU A 76 -10.75 2.03 7.54
N GLN A 77 -10.41 2.01 8.83
CA GLN A 77 -10.83 3.04 9.78
C GLN A 77 -10.24 4.41 9.42
N SER A 78 -8.95 4.48 9.11
CA SER A 78 -8.30 5.75 8.73
C SER A 78 -8.92 6.40 7.49
N ILE A 79 -9.44 5.59 6.56
CA ILE A 79 -10.13 6.08 5.36
C ILE A 79 -11.51 6.63 5.72
N ILE A 80 -12.25 5.92 6.60
CA ILE A 80 -13.56 6.38 7.08
C ILE A 80 -13.40 7.71 7.81
N ASP A 81 -12.41 7.83 8.68
CA ASP A 81 -12.13 9.05 9.45
C ASP A 81 -11.76 10.22 8.52
N LYS A 82 -10.94 9.98 7.48
CA LYS A 82 -10.59 10.99 6.46
C LYS A 82 -11.77 11.35 5.56
N GLY A 83 -12.66 10.41 5.26
CA GLY A 83 -13.87 10.62 4.45
C GLY A 83 -14.95 11.44 5.17
N GLU A 84 -15.11 11.25 6.47
CA GLU A 84 -16.04 12.04 7.30
C GLU A 84 -15.58 13.50 7.44
N ALA A 85 -14.27 13.77 7.47
CA ALA A 85 -13.73 15.13 7.47
C ALA A 85 -14.00 15.90 6.15
N GLY A 86 -14.25 15.19 5.05
CA GLY A 86 -14.56 15.75 3.72
C GLY A 86 -16.05 15.95 3.44
N GLY A 87 -16.95 15.70 4.40
CA GLY A 87 -18.39 15.93 4.26
C GLY A 87 -19.16 14.94 3.36
N SER A 88 -18.52 13.85 2.93
CA SER A 88 -19.18 12.80 2.14
C SER A 88 -19.53 11.59 3.02
N SER A 89 -20.82 11.34 3.21
CA SER A 89 -21.33 10.23 4.04
C SER A 89 -21.22 8.85 3.34
N ALA A 90 -20.79 8.81 2.08
CA ALA A 90 -20.59 7.57 1.34
C ALA A 90 -19.19 7.01 1.60
N VAL A 91 -19.10 5.88 2.30
CA VAL A 91 -17.85 5.11 2.43
C VAL A 91 -17.49 4.53 1.05
N ALA A 92 -16.72 5.28 0.28
CA ALA A 92 -16.06 4.76 -0.91
C ALA A 92 -14.94 3.83 -0.44
N LEU A 93 -15.22 2.52 -0.39
CA LEU A 93 -14.19 1.53 -0.17
C LEU A 93 -13.13 1.68 -1.27
N PRO A 94 -11.84 1.82 -0.92
CA PRO A 94 -10.79 1.87 -1.93
C PRO A 94 -10.88 0.65 -2.82
N ASP A 95 -10.54 0.79 -4.09
CA ASP A 95 -10.26 -0.38 -4.93
C ASP A 95 -9.31 -1.30 -4.14
N PRO A 96 -9.61 -2.61 -3.99
CA PRO A 96 -8.71 -3.54 -3.33
C PRO A 96 -7.28 -3.53 -3.94
N SER A 97 -7.14 -3.07 -5.18
CA SER A 97 -5.89 -2.83 -5.91
C SER A 97 -5.17 -1.51 -5.55
N GLY A 98 -5.83 -0.60 -4.82
CA GLY A 98 -5.32 0.74 -4.52
C GLY A 98 -5.32 1.72 -5.70
N ARG A 99 -5.95 1.40 -6.84
CA ARG A 99 -5.95 2.26 -8.05
C ARG A 99 -6.66 3.61 -7.87
N ALA A 100 -7.41 3.80 -6.79
CA ALA A 100 -7.92 5.11 -6.39
C ALA A 100 -6.86 5.92 -5.63
N ALA A 101 -5.71 6.19 -6.25
CA ALA A 101 -5.17 7.54 -6.13
C ALA A 101 -5.60 8.25 -7.40
N GLU A 102 -6.28 9.38 -7.24
CA GLU A 102 -6.54 10.34 -8.30
C GLU A 102 -5.33 10.39 -9.23
N ALA A 103 -5.56 10.35 -10.55
CA ALA A 103 -4.51 10.54 -11.54
C ALA A 103 -3.91 11.93 -11.33
N MET A 104 -2.95 12.01 -10.41
CA MET A 104 -2.30 13.24 -10.02
C MET A 104 -1.28 13.48 -11.11
N THR A 105 -1.60 14.42 -12.00
CA THR A 105 -0.71 14.82 -13.08
C THR A 105 0.55 15.41 -12.45
N LEU A 106 1.65 14.67 -12.46
CA LEU A 106 2.94 15.20 -12.04
C LEU A 106 3.34 16.33 -12.99
N GLN A 107 3.45 17.55 -12.46
CA GLN A 107 3.94 18.68 -13.24
C GLN A 107 5.41 18.44 -13.65
N PRO A 108 5.81 18.91 -14.85
CA PRO A 108 7.19 18.80 -15.31
C PRO A 108 8.13 19.51 -14.31
N PRO A 109 9.33 18.94 -14.03
CA PRO A 109 10.25 19.53 -13.06
C PRO A 109 10.70 20.93 -13.48
N THR A 110 10.82 21.84 -12.52
CA THR A 110 11.65 23.03 -12.68
C THR A 110 13.13 22.68 -12.41
N ARG A 111 14.06 23.54 -12.85
CA ARG A 111 15.50 23.36 -12.62
C ARG A 111 15.87 23.32 -11.13
N HIS A 112 15.10 24.01 -10.28
CA HIS A 112 15.28 24.01 -8.83
C HIS A 112 14.83 22.68 -8.21
N ASP A 113 13.74 22.10 -8.72
CA ASP A 113 13.25 20.79 -8.28
C ASP A 113 14.27 19.67 -8.55
N MET A 114 15.06 19.82 -9.60
CA MET A 114 16.10 18.86 -9.97
C MET A 114 17.33 18.90 -9.04
N GLN A 115 17.53 19.99 -8.29
CA GLN A 115 18.70 20.20 -7.43
C GLN A 115 18.41 20.01 -5.94
N ASN A 116 17.16 19.67 -5.58
CA ASN A 116 16.72 19.53 -4.20
C ASN A 116 16.22 18.11 -3.93
N PHE A 117 16.92 17.38 -3.06
CA PHE A 117 16.55 16.01 -2.68
C PHE A 117 15.17 15.92 -2.04
N ALA A 118 14.75 16.90 -1.24
CA ALA A 118 13.42 16.88 -0.62
C ALA A 118 12.31 16.89 -1.69
N THR A 119 12.47 17.71 -2.72
CA THR A 119 11.53 17.80 -3.84
C THR A 119 11.56 16.53 -4.70
N LEU A 120 12.75 16.00 -4.98
CA LEU A 120 12.89 14.74 -5.71
C LEU A 120 12.25 13.57 -4.95
N GLN A 121 12.43 13.51 -3.62
CA GLN A 121 11.84 12.49 -2.76
C GLN A 121 10.31 12.57 -2.76
N GLU A 122 9.74 13.76 -2.56
CA GLU A 122 8.30 13.94 -2.59
C GLU A 122 7.69 13.52 -3.94
N ARG A 123 8.35 13.90 -5.05
CA ARG A 123 7.89 13.55 -6.39
C ARG A 123 8.03 12.06 -6.68
N LEU A 124 9.14 11.45 -6.28
CA LEU A 124 9.38 10.02 -6.44
C LEU A 124 8.34 9.22 -5.66
N LEU A 125 8.08 9.59 -4.41
CA LEU A 125 7.08 8.96 -3.56
C LEU A 125 5.69 9.06 -4.20
N LYS A 126 5.27 10.25 -4.64
CA LYS A 126 3.99 10.43 -5.35
C LYS A 126 3.90 9.55 -6.61
N ALA A 127 4.95 9.48 -7.43
CA ALA A 127 4.98 8.67 -8.63
C ALA A 127 4.85 7.15 -8.33
N LEU A 128 5.62 6.66 -7.35
CA LEU A 128 5.60 5.26 -6.92
C LEU A 128 4.23 4.88 -6.35
N LEU A 129 3.67 5.72 -5.47
CA LEU A 129 2.37 5.47 -4.88
C LEU A 129 1.24 5.49 -5.92
N ALA A 130 1.40 6.23 -7.00
CA ALA A 130 0.45 6.29 -8.12
C ALA A 130 0.70 5.25 -9.23
N PHE A 131 1.65 4.31 -9.07
CA PHE A 131 2.05 3.34 -10.10
C PHE A 131 2.46 4.00 -11.43
N GLN A 132 3.05 5.19 -11.39
CA GLN A 132 3.52 5.92 -12.57
C GLN A 132 4.98 5.57 -12.88
N GLU A 133 5.21 4.38 -13.44
CA GLU A 133 6.56 3.86 -13.76
C GLU A 133 7.40 4.85 -14.57
N GLU A 134 6.84 5.42 -15.63
CA GLU A 134 7.55 6.38 -16.49
C GLU A 134 8.02 7.61 -15.71
N ALA A 135 7.17 8.15 -14.83
CA ALA A 135 7.53 9.30 -14.02
C ALA A 135 8.59 8.93 -12.97
N SER A 136 8.45 7.77 -12.31
CA SER A 136 9.46 7.25 -11.38
C SER A 136 10.82 7.06 -12.07
N GLU A 137 10.83 6.52 -13.29
CA GLU A 137 12.05 6.35 -14.09
C GLU A 137 12.69 7.70 -14.43
N GLN A 138 11.90 8.67 -14.90
CA GLN A 138 12.40 10.00 -15.23
C GLN A 138 13.03 10.70 -14.01
N ILE A 139 12.41 10.60 -12.84
CA ILE A 139 12.93 11.21 -11.61
C ILE A 139 14.26 10.55 -11.20
N LEU A 140 14.33 9.22 -11.22
CA LEU A 140 15.57 8.50 -10.91
C LEU A 140 16.68 8.80 -11.93
N ALA A 141 16.36 8.80 -13.23
CA ALA A 141 17.32 9.15 -14.27
C ALA A 141 17.88 10.57 -14.11
N GLN A 142 17.02 11.53 -13.72
CA GLN A 142 17.45 12.90 -13.42
C GLN A 142 18.36 12.95 -12.20
N ALA A 143 18.03 12.23 -11.13
CA ALA A 143 18.87 12.17 -9.93
C ALA A 143 20.25 11.59 -10.24
N PHE A 144 20.32 10.47 -10.97
CA PHE A 144 21.59 9.85 -11.39
C PHE A 144 22.38 10.66 -12.41
N ALA A 145 21.74 11.57 -13.16
CA ALA A 145 22.44 12.49 -14.06
C ALA A 145 23.14 13.63 -13.31
N LEU A 146 22.70 13.95 -12.08
CA LEU A 146 23.17 15.09 -11.30
C LEU A 146 24.03 14.70 -10.10
N TYR A 147 23.81 13.51 -9.54
CA TYR A 147 24.45 13.05 -8.31
C TYR A 147 25.04 11.65 -8.46
N PRO A 148 26.16 11.35 -7.78
CA PRO A 148 26.70 9.99 -7.67
C PRO A 148 25.70 9.00 -7.07
N LEU A 149 25.89 7.71 -7.35
CA LEU A 149 25.04 6.62 -6.87
C LEU A 149 24.86 6.65 -5.35
N GLU A 150 25.94 6.93 -4.62
CA GLU A 150 25.96 6.95 -3.15
C GLU A 150 25.03 8.04 -2.61
N HIS A 151 25.10 9.24 -3.21
CA HIS A 151 24.23 10.36 -2.83
C HIS A 151 22.76 10.10 -3.15
N VAL A 152 22.47 9.53 -4.33
CA VAL A 152 21.09 9.15 -4.70
C VAL A 152 20.57 8.05 -3.78
N GLY A 153 21.40 7.07 -3.42
CA GLY A 153 21.06 6.03 -2.46
C GLY A 153 20.69 6.60 -1.09
N GLU A 154 21.59 7.38 -0.50
CA GLU A 154 21.45 7.91 0.86
C GLU A 154 20.38 9.00 1.01
N HIS A 155 20.22 9.86 0.00
CA HIS A 155 19.37 11.06 0.12
C HIS A 155 18.05 10.97 -0.65
N LEU A 156 17.85 9.95 -1.49
CA LEU A 156 16.62 9.77 -2.26
C LEU A 156 15.99 8.39 -2.05
N ILE A 157 16.73 7.32 -2.34
CA ILE A 157 16.16 5.96 -2.37
C ILE A 157 15.89 5.45 -0.96
N MET A 158 16.89 5.51 -0.06
CA MET A 158 16.72 5.06 1.33
C MET A 158 15.63 5.85 2.07
N PRO A 159 15.60 7.21 2.01
CA PRO A 159 14.52 7.98 2.63
C PRO A 159 13.14 7.69 2.02
N ALA A 160 13.03 7.41 0.72
CA ALA A 160 11.77 7.03 0.10
C ALA A 160 11.27 5.66 0.60
N LEU A 161 12.16 4.67 0.73
CA LEU A 161 11.82 3.35 1.25
C LEU A 161 11.39 3.40 2.72
N VAL A 162 12.09 4.21 3.55
CA VAL A 162 11.70 4.44 4.94
C VAL A 162 10.31 5.06 5.01
N GLU A 163 10.03 6.11 4.23
CA GLU A 163 8.69 6.73 4.23
C GLU A 163 7.60 5.78 3.73
N ILE A 164 7.88 4.95 2.71
CA ILE A 164 6.96 3.92 2.23
C ILE A 164 6.63 2.93 3.36
N GLY A 165 7.64 2.46 4.10
CA GLY A 165 7.48 1.57 5.24
C GLY A 165 6.69 2.22 6.39
N GLU A 166 6.97 3.48 6.68
CA GLU A 166 6.25 4.27 7.69
C GLU A 166 4.78 4.50 7.31
N LEU A 167 4.49 4.84 6.05
CA LEU A 167 3.12 4.96 5.53
C LEU A 167 2.35 3.64 5.64
N TRP A 168 3.02 2.52 5.37
CA TRP A 168 2.44 1.20 5.58
C TRP A 168 2.21 0.89 7.06
N HIS A 169 3.18 1.21 7.93
CA HIS A 169 3.07 0.99 9.36
C HIS A 169 1.93 1.79 10.00
N ARG A 170 1.73 3.04 9.55
CA ARG A 170 0.60 3.91 9.93
C ARG A 170 -0.74 3.46 9.34
N GLY A 171 -0.76 2.45 8.47
CA GLY A 171 -1.96 1.97 7.80
C GLY A 171 -2.49 2.94 6.75
N GLU A 172 -1.65 3.82 6.20
CA GLU A 172 -2.01 4.76 5.13
C GLU A 172 -1.69 4.20 3.74
N LEU A 173 -0.92 3.11 3.68
CA LEU A 173 -0.50 2.44 2.47
C LEU A 173 -0.90 0.95 2.47
N SER A 174 -1.48 0.49 1.35
CA SER A 174 -1.72 -0.93 1.11
C SER A 174 -0.42 -1.72 0.97
N ILE A 175 -0.41 -2.98 1.36
CA ILE A 175 0.73 -3.88 1.15
C ILE A 175 1.11 -4.02 -0.33
N THR A 176 0.14 -4.02 -1.25
CA THR A 176 0.42 -4.10 -2.70
C THR A 176 1.22 -2.91 -3.22
N ARG A 177 0.89 -1.70 -2.77
CA ARG A 177 1.62 -0.47 -3.13
C ARG A 177 3.02 -0.41 -2.52
N GLU A 178 3.15 -0.85 -1.27
CA GLU A 178 4.46 -1.01 -0.61
C GLU A 178 5.33 -1.97 -1.43
N HIS A 179 4.87 -3.21 -1.64
CA HIS A 179 5.62 -4.21 -2.39
C HIS A 179 5.97 -3.78 -3.79
N TYR A 180 5.03 -3.13 -4.51
CA TYR A 180 5.31 -2.56 -5.83
C TYR A 180 6.43 -1.53 -5.75
N ALA A 181 6.31 -0.53 -4.86
CA ALA A 181 7.25 0.57 -4.79
C ALA A 181 8.65 0.09 -4.37
N THR A 182 8.71 -0.77 -3.36
CA THR A 182 9.95 -1.40 -2.88
C THR A 182 10.59 -2.24 -3.97
N ASN A 183 9.85 -3.14 -4.63
CA ASN A 183 10.39 -3.97 -5.71
C ASN A 183 10.86 -3.14 -6.92
N TYR A 184 10.12 -2.10 -7.28
CA TYR A 184 10.50 -1.20 -8.38
C TYR A 184 11.88 -0.58 -8.12
N LEU A 185 12.09 -0.04 -6.91
CA LEU A 185 13.36 0.56 -6.51
C LEU A 185 14.50 -0.47 -6.44
N ILE A 186 14.24 -1.66 -5.86
CA ILE A 186 15.22 -2.76 -5.81
C ILE A 186 15.65 -3.19 -7.22
N GLN A 187 14.70 -3.42 -8.12
CA GLN A 187 15.00 -3.81 -9.50
C GLN A 187 15.83 -2.75 -10.22
N ARG A 188 15.54 -1.47 -9.96
CA ARG A 188 16.30 -0.36 -10.56
C ARG A 188 17.74 -0.30 -10.05
N LEU A 189 17.94 -0.46 -8.74
CA LEU A 189 19.28 -0.53 -8.14
C LEU A 189 20.06 -1.73 -8.66
N ALA A 190 19.43 -2.91 -8.70
CA ALA A 190 20.05 -4.13 -9.23
C ALA A 190 20.47 -3.96 -10.70
N ALA A 191 19.66 -3.28 -11.52
CA ALA A 191 20.01 -2.97 -12.91
C ALA A 191 21.26 -2.08 -12.99
N ILE A 192 21.38 -1.07 -12.13
CA ILE A 192 22.54 -0.17 -12.09
C ILE A 192 23.80 -0.92 -11.62
N LEU A 193 23.70 -1.69 -10.53
CA LEU A 193 24.84 -2.46 -10.00
C LEU A 193 25.43 -3.43 -11.03
N ARG A 194 24.60 -4.04 -11.87
CA ARG A 194 25.06 -4.92 -12.97
C ARG A 194 25.86 -4.20 -14.06
N THR A 195 25.76 -2.88 -14.16
CA THR A 195 26.57 -2.09 -15.12
C THR A 195 27.96 -1.76 -14.58
N ILE A 196 28.17 -1.88 -13.27
CA ILE A 196 29.46 -1.64 -12.65
C ILE A 196 30.39 -2.81 -12.99
N PRO A 197 31.56 -2.57 -13.59
CA PRO A 197 32.47 -3.65 -13.94
C PRO A 197 32.93 -4.38 -12.67
N ASN A 198 32.80 -5.71 -12.68
CA ASN A 198 33.38 -6.55 -11.64
C ASN A 198 34.90 -6.36 -11.64
N GLY A 199 35.49 -6.02 -10.50
CA GLY A 199 36.94 -5.96 -10.34
C GLY A 199 37.54 -7.34 -10.62
N ILE A 200 38.30 -7.48 -11.71
CA ILE A 200 38.95 -8.74 -12.06
C ILE A 200 40.18 -8.91 -11.15
N GLY A 201 40.23 -9.99 -10.36
CA GLY A 201 41.42 -10.40 -9.60
C GLY A 201 41.50 -9.91 -8.14
N GLY A 202 40.44 -9.29 -7.60
CA GLY A 202 40.34 -8.92 -6.18
C GLY A 202 39.72 -10.01 -5.29
N PRO A 203 39.85 -9.90 -3.95
CA PRO A 203 39.15 -10.78 -3.02
C PRO A 203 37.63 -10.63 -3.15
N VAL A 204 36.91 -11.76 -3.05
CA VAL A 204 35.44 -11.80 -3.11
C VAL A 204 34.87 -11.38 -1.77
N VAL A 205 33.97 -10.40 -1.78
CA VAL A 205 33.18 -9.99 -0.61
C VAL A 205 31.80 -10.60 -0.71
N TRP A 206 31.38 -11.32 0.33
CA TRP A 206 30.01 -11.80 0.48
C TRP A 206 29.23 -10.78 1.28
N VAL A 207 28.11 -10.34 0.70
CA VAL A 207 27.20 -9.37 1.30
C VAL A 207 25.84 -10.04 1.43
N GLY A 208 25.22 -9.91 2.58
CA GLY A 208 23.91 -10.51 2.85
C GLY A 208 23.36 -10.12 4.20
N CYS A 209 22.07 -10.38 4.38
CA CYS A 209 21.35 -10.06 5.61
C CYS A 209 21.39 -11.22 6.62
N ALA A 210 21.04 -10.90 7.87
CA ALA A 210 20.88 -11.91 8.91
C ALA A 210 19.75 -12.90 8.56
N PRO A 211 19.79 -14.15 9.05
CA PRO A 211 18.72 -15.12 8.80
C PRO A 211 17.35 -14.59 9.23
N GLY A 212 16.41 -14.51 8.29
CA GLY A 212 15.04 -14.01 8.53
C GLY A 212 14.84 -12.51 8.33
N GLU A 213 15.90 -11.76 8.00
CA GLU A 213 15.83 -10.34 7.66
C GLU A 213 15.45 -10.18 6.19
N LEU A 214 14.32 -9.51 5.93
CA LEU A 214 13.79 -9.29 4.58
C LEU A 214 14.18 -7.92 4.01
N HIS A 215 14.75 -7.03 4.83
CA HIS A 215 15.19 -5.70 4.40
C HIS A 215 16.58 -5.76 3.73
N GLU A 216 16.62 -6.36 2.53
CA GLU A 216 17.85 -6.65 1.78
C GLU A 216 18.59 -5.41 1.24
N ILE A 217 17.96 -4.23 1.30
CA ILE A 217 18.42 -3.04 0.58
C ILE A 217 19.67 -2.40 1.22
N GLY A 218 19.83 -2.55 2.53
CA GLY A 218 20.98 -1.99 3.26
C GLY A 218 22.22 -2.87 3.26
N ALA A 219 22.13 -4.10 2.74
CA ALA A 219 23.24 -5.04 2.66
C ALA A 219 24.01 -4.81 1.36
#